data_AF-A0A4R7C7L3-F1
#
_entry.id   AF-A0A4R7C7L3-F1
#
_cell.length_a   1.000
_cell.length_b   1.000
_cell.length_c   1.000
_cell.angle_alpha   90.00
_cell.angle_beta   90.00
_cell.angle_gamma   90.00
#
_symmetry.space_group_name_H-M   'P 1'
#
loop_
_entity.id
_entity.type
_entity.pdbx_description
1 polymer ?
#
loop_
_entity_poly.entity_id
_entity_poly.type
_entity_poly.pdbx_seq_one_letter_code
_entity_poly.pdbx_strand_id
1 'polypeptide(L)'
;MIDRRRALLIAAAAAVPASVRAASTAGSAANQWFAVRGDEGQPVPNTRAPTELVEDVEDLPGAIWAGPKGAAVQLVEFYDYNCPWCRAADDARDALQRTRGDLRVGLVGNPILSPASAQATKVDLAVLKRHGAAASYALHKRLFALKGRIDGPRALETAAELGHDRAEIERIADSDEIGTMLRRQMSLAASLGISATPSYVVGGAVVLGYPGPKSLARMVADAATCGTIAC
;
A
#
# COMPACT_ATOMS: atom_id res chain seq x y z
N MET A 1 -40.22 44.78 38.64
CA MET A 1 -41.23 45.78 38.25
C MET A 1 -41.49 45.58 36.77
N ILE A 2 -42.71 45.16 36.42
CA ILE A 2 -43.17 44.76 35.08
C ILE A 2 -43.62 46.01 34.31
N ASP A 3 -43.24 46.16 33.03
CA ASP A 3 -44.20 46.45 31.93
C ASP A 3 -43.48 46.45 30.56
N ARG A 4 -43.79 45.49 29.68
CA ARG A 4 -44.81 45.53 28.61
C ARG A 4 -44.42 46.40 27.40
N ARG A 5 -44.02 45.74 26.32
CA ARG A 5 -44.56 46.02 24.98
C ARG A 5 -44.81 44.70 24.21
N ARG A 6 -46.10 44.43 24.00
CA ARG A 6 -46.69 43.55 22.97
C ARG A 6 -46.21 44.07 21.59
N ALA A 7 -46.11 43.30 20.50
CA ALA A 7 -47.11 42.43 19.91
C ALA A 7 -46.45 41.61 18.77
N LEU A 8 -46.72 40.30 18.70
CA LEU A 8 -47.39 39.57 17.60
C LEU A 8 -46.73 39.64 16.21
N LEU A 9 -46.38 38.46 15.66
CA LEU A 9 -47.05 37.86 14.50
C LEU A 9 -46.38 36.53 14.07
N ILE A 10 -47.13 35.44 14.29
CA ILE A 10 -47.44 34.30 13.39
C ILE A 10 -46.46 34.01 12.23
N ALA A 11 -45.87 32.80 12.20
CA ALA A 11 -45.63 32.07 10.96
C ALA A 11 -45.51 30.54 11.18
N ALA A 12 -46.53 29.83 10.71
CA ALA A 12 -46.58 28.48 10.13
C ALA A 12 -45.67 27.36 10.69
N ALA A 13 -46.33 26.41 11.36
CA ALA A 13 -45.89 25.01 11.38
C ALA A 13 -46.02 24.41 9.97
N ALA A 14 -44.89 24.05 9.36
CA ALA A 14 -44.86 23.16 8.20
C ALA A 14 -44.32 21.80 8.65
N ALA A 15 -45.23 20.84 8.82
CA ALA A 15 -44.87 19.44 8.94
C ALA A 15 -44.30 18.98 7.60
N VAL A 16 -42.98 18.75 7.54
CA VAL A 16 -42.35 18.10 6.39
C VAL A 16 -42.53 16.60 6.56
N PRO A 17 -43.23 15.90 5.65
CA PRO A 17 -43.41 14.46 5.77
C PRO A 17 -42.05 13.75 5.65
N ALA A 18 -41.81 12.85 6.60
CA ALA A 18 -40.74 11.88 6.58
C ALA A 18 -40.88 10.99 5.34
N SER A 19 -40.02 11.19 4.36
CA SER A 19 -39.64 10.18 3.38
C SER A 19 -38.28 10.55 2.79
N VAL A 20 -37.26 10.53 3.64
CA VAL A 20 -35.90 10.27 3.16
C VAL A 20 -35.94 8.83 2.65
N ARG A 21 -36.23 8.69 1.36
CA ARG A 21 -35.92 7.48 0.62
C ARG A 21 -34.42 7.28 0.84
N ALA A 22 -34.07 6.28 1.63
CA ALA A 22 -32.69 5.84 1.73
C ALA A 22 -32.24 5.56 0.30
N ALA A 23 -31.46 6.48 -0.25
CA ALA A 23 -30.76 6.23 -1.49
C ALA A 23 -29.82 5.09 -1.17
N SER A 24 -30.20 3.89 -1.60
CA SER A 24 -29.32 2.73 -1.60
C SER A 24 -28.01 3.18 -2.21
N THR A 25 -26.92 3.10 -1.45
CA THR A 25 -25.54 3.26 -1.92
C THR A 25 -25.13 2.07 -2.79
N ALA A 26 -25.99 1.70 -3.75
CA ALA A 26 -25.63 0.87 -4.89
C ALA A 26 -24.89 1.73 -5.92
N GLY A 27 -23.81 2.36 -5.47
CA GLY A 27 -22.91 3.16 -6.28
C GLY A 27 -21.48 2.77 -5.94
N SER A 28 -20.99 1.70 -6.59
CA SER A 28 -19.56 1.43 -6.89
C SER A 28 -19.32 -0.05 -7.27
N ALA A 29 -20.22 -0.71 -8.02
CA ALA A 29 -19.84 -1.89 -8.80
C ALA A 29 -19.13 -1.50 -10.12
N ALA A 30 -19.10 -0.20 -10.45
CA ALA A 30 -18.70 0.31 -11.76
C ALA A 30 -17.18 0.49 -11.95
N ASN A 31 -16.34 0.22 -10.95
CA ASN A 31 -14.90 0.49 -11.01
C ASN A 31 -14.04 -0.71 -10.55
N GLN A 32 -14.46 -1.91 -10.94
CA GLN A 32 -13.77 -3.15 -10.66
C GLN A 32 -13.65 -3.99 -11.93
N TRP A 33 -12.44 -4.47 -12.22
CA TRP A 33 -12.25 -5.49 -13.27
C TRP A 33 -12.74 -6.87 -12.79
N PHE A 34 -12.49 -7.21 -11.52
CA PHE A 34 -13.02 -8.39 -10.84
C PHE A 34 -13.94 -8.00 -9.68
N ALA A 35 -15.06 -8.71 -9.53
CA ALA A 35 -16.03 -8.51 -8.45
C ALA A 35 -15.51 -9.08 -7.10
N VAL A 36 -14.52 -8.40 -6.53
CA VAL A 36 -13.91 -8.73 -5.23
C VAL A 36 -14.42 -7.81 -4.12
N ARG A 37 -14.58 -8.37 -2.92
CA ARG A 37 -14.96 -7.64 -1.71
C ARG A 37 -13.87 -7.77 -0.67
N GLY A 38 -13.67 -6.72 0.12
CA GLY A 38 -12.76 -6.70 1.24
C GLY A 38 -13.38 -7.36 2.47
N ASP A 39 -12.59 -7.46 3.55
CA ASP A 39 -12.99 -8.15 4.78
C ASP A 39 -14.21 -7.52 5.47
N GLU A 40 -14.50 -6.24 5.22
CA GLU A 40 -15.68 -5.54 5.74
C GLU A 40 -16.84 -5.48 4.72
N GLY A 41 -16.72 -6.21 3.59
CA GLY A 41 -17.76 -6.35 2.56
C GLY A 41 -17.81 -5.24 1.51
N GLN A 42 -16.98 -4.21 1.62
CA GLN A 42 -16.81 -3.13 0.64
C GLN A 42 -16.22 -3.66 -0.68
N PRO A 43 -16.61 -3.10 -1.85
CA PRO A 43 -15.92 -3.37 -3.10
C PRO A 43 -14.44 -2.94 -3.02
N VAL A 44 -13.52 -3.81 -3.45
CA VAL A 44 -12.08 -3.49 -3.58
C VAL A 44 -11.79 -2.94 -4.98
N PRO A 45 -11.41 -1.65 -5.14
CA PRO A 45 -11.13 -1.09 -6.46
C PRO A 45 -9.97 -1.83 -7.13
N ASN A 46 -10.17 -2.25 -8.38
CA ASN A 46 -9.15 -2.95 -9.14
C ASN A 46 -9.30 -2.75 -10.64
N THR A 47 -8.19 -2.75 -11.35
CA THR A 47 -8.10 -2.59 -12.80
C THR A 47 -7.21 -3.67 -13.40
N ARG A 48 -7.25 -3.81 -14.72
CA ARG A 48 -6.29 -4.66 -15.44
C ARG A 48 -4.90 -4.01 -15.42
N ALA A 49 -3.90 -4.76 -14.98
CA ALA A 49 -2.51 -4.37 -15.15
C ALA A 49 -2.11 -4.56 -16.63
N PRO A 50 -1.58 -3.54 -17.31
CA PRO A 50 -1.01 -3.70 -18.65
C PRO A 50 0.13 -4.73 -18.60
N THR A 51 0.15 -5.67 -19.55
CA THR A 51 1.10 -6.79 -19.53
C THR A 51 2.55 -6.30 -19.56
N GLU A 52 2.81 -5.25 -20.34
CA GLU A 52 4.12 -4.62 -20.47
C GLU A 52 4.61 -4.06 -19.12
N LEU A 53 3.69 -3.51 -18.31
CA LEU A 53 4.05 -2.95 -17.00
C LEU A 53 4.22 -4.04 -15.93
N VAL A 54 3.63 -5.23 -16.10
CA VAL A 54 3.84 -6.35 -15.18
C VAL A 54 5.27 -6.89 -15.30
N GLU A 55 5.80 -6.97 -16.52
CA GLU A 55 7.20 -7.35 -16.77
C GLU A 55 8.16 -6.31 -16.16
N ASP A 56 7.87 -5.02 -16.33
CA ASP A 56 8.65 -3.93 -15.73
C ASP A 56 8.70 -4.01 -14.20
N VAL A 57 7.66 -4.56 -13.55
CA VAL A 57 7.65 -4.76 -12.10
C VAL A 57 8.66 -5.84 -11.67
N GLU A 58 8.76 -6.94 -12.42
CA GLU A 58 9.66 -8.06 -12.06
C GLU A 58 11.14 -7.66 -12.10
N ASP A 59 11.50 -6.83 -13.09
CA ASP A 59 12.86 -6.35 -13.32
C ASP A 59 13.15 -4.99 -12.67
N LEU A 60 12.20 -4.46 -11.89
CA LEU A 60 12.29 -3.12 -11.30
C LEU A 60 13.50 -2.98 -10.36
N PRO A 61 14.46 -2.10 -10.66
CA PRO A 61 15.57 -1.85 -9.76
C PRO A 61 15.08 -1.36 -8.40
N GLY A 62 15.59 -1.98 -7.34
CA GLY A 62 15.24 -1.61 -5.98
C GLY A 62 14.01 -2.32 -5.41
N ALA A 63 13.35 -3.20 -6.17
CA ALA A 63 12.32 -4.06 -5.62
C ALA A 63 12.95 -5.08 -4.65
N ILE A 64 12.38 -5.20 -3.45
CA ILE A 64 12.82 -6.19 -2.46
C ILE A 64 12.05 -7.48 -2.70
N TRP A 65 12.76 -8.52 -3.11
CA TRP A 65 12.14 -9.82 -3.41
C TRP A 65 12.33 -10.80 -2.24
N ALA A 66 11.23 -11.44 -1.85
CA ALA A 66 11.21 -12.52 -0.87
C ALA A 66 10.38 -13.70 -1.39
N GLY A 67 10.86 -14.92 -1.16
CA GLY A 67 10.29 -16.15 -1.74
C GLY A 67 10.99 -16.60 -3.03
N PRO A 68 10.64 -17.80 -3.55
CA PRO A 68 11.35 -18.43 -4.66
C PRO A 68 11.09 -17.75 -6.00
N LYS A 69 12.12 -17.63 -6.86
CA LYS A 69 11.98 -17.00 -8.19
C LYS A 69 10.94 -17.66 -9.10
N GLY A 70 10.74 -18.97 -8.99
CA GLY A 70 9.75 -19.76 -9.73
C GLY A 70 8.44 -20.02 -8.99
N ALA A 71 8.06 -19.15 -8.05
CA ALA A 71 6.77 -19.21 -7.37
C ALA A 71 5.60 -19.22 -8.37
N ALA A 72 4.54 -19.98 -8.07
CA ALA A 72 3.34 -20.05 -8.91
C ALA A 72 2.57 -18.72 -8.93
N VAL A 73 2.64 -17.95 -7.84
CA VAL A 73 2.00 -16.65 -7.72
C VAL A 73 3.00 -15.60 -7.24
N GLN A 74 2.94 -14.42 -7.86
CA GLN A 74 3.65 -13.24 -7.43
C GLN A 74 2.66 -12.21 -6.89
N LEU A 75 2.98 -11.63 -5.73
CA LEU A 75 2.28 -10.49 -5.15
C LEU A 75 3.28 -9.35 -5.05
N VAL A 76 3.03 -8.25 -5.75
CA VAL A 76 3.87 -7.06 -5.61
C VAL A 76 3.11 -6.00 -4.85
N GLU A 77 3.69 -5.50 -3.77
CA GLU A 77 3.12 -4.49 -2.90
C GLU A 77 3.85 -3.15 -3.06
N PHE A 78 3.08 -2.10 -3.31
CA PHE A 78 3.53 -0.71 -3.32
C PHE A 78 3.24 -0.07 -1.98
N TYR A 79 4.28 0.35 -1.26
CA TYR A 79 4.18 0.76 0.15
C TYR A 79 4.73 2.17 0.43
N ASP A 80 4.30 2.73 1.56
CA ASP A 80 4.84 3.95 2.17
C ASP A 80 5.02 3.71 3.69
N TYR A 81 6.21 4.00 4.23
CA TYR A 81 6.52 3.77 5.66
C TYR A 81 5.66 4.55 6.66
N ASN A 82 5.02 5.64 6.23
CA ASN A 82 4.12 6.43 7.05
C ASN A 82 2.64 6.13 6.79
N CYS A 83 2.32 5.15 5.94
CA CYS A 83 0.95 4.71 5.72
C CYS A 83 0.49 3.76 6.85
N PRO A 84 -0.59 4.07 7.57
CA PRO A 84 -1.13 3.18 8.60
C PRO A 84 -1.59 1.83 8.06
N TRP A 85 -2.17 1.81 6.86
CA TRP A 85 -2.64 0.57 6.22
C TRP A 85 -1.49 -0.30 5.71
N CYS A 86 -0.34 0.28 5.34
CA CYS A 86 0.85 -0.50 4.99
C CYS A 86 1.37 -1.30 6.20
N ARG A 87 1.28 -0.72 7.41
CA ARG A 87 1.62 -1.46 8.65
C ARG A 87 0.71 -2.66 8.88
N ALA A 88 -0.59 -2.51 8.61
CA ALA A 88 -1.52 -3.63 8.71
C ALA A 88 -1.30 -4.69 7.61
N ALA A 89 -0.92 -4.24 6.40
CA ALA A 89 -0.59 -5.12 5.29
C ALA A 89 0.70 -5.91 5.52
N ASP A 90 1.68 -5.31 6.19
CA ASP A 90 2.96 -5.92 6.55
C ASP A 90 2.77 -7.22 7.36
N ASP A 91 1.85 -7.23 8.33
CA ASP A 91 1.49 -8.44 9.10
C ASP A 91 0.76 -9.49 8.24
N ALA A 92 -0.16 -9.06 7.37
CA ALA A 92 -0.92 -9.97 6.52
C ALA A 92 -0.03 -10.66 5.47
N ARG A 93 0.86 -9.89 4.85
CA ARG A 93 1.86 -10.41 3.90
C ARG A 93 2.79 -11.41 4.58
N ASP A 94 3.28 -11.12 5.78
CA ASP A 94 4.12 -12.06 6.54
C ASP A 94 3.39 -13.37 6.88
N ALA A 95 2.10 -13.30 7.19
CA ALA A 95 1.28 -14.49 7.38
C ALA A 95 1.16 -15.31 6.08
N LEU A 96 1.00 -14.64 4.93
CA LEU A 96 0.98 -15.30 3.63
C LEU A 96 2.31 -15.98 3.30
N GLN A 97 3.44 -15.29 3.44
CA GLN A 97 4.76 -15.86 3.14
C GLN A 97 5.09 -17.07 4.03
N ARG A 98 4.67 -17.06 5.30
CA ARG A 98 4.89 -18.21 6.21
C ARG A 98 4.05 -19.43 5.85
N THR A 99 2.89 -19.24 5.22
CA THR A 99 1.93 -20.31 4.93
C THR A 99 1.98 -20.78 3.47
N ARG A 100 2.63 -20.02 2.58
CA ARG A 100 2.65 -20.26 1.14
C ARG A 100 4.08 -20.39 0.60
N GLY A 101 4.51 -21.63 0.36
CA GLY A 101 5.78 -21.91 -0.33
C GLY A 101 5.75 -21.61 -1.83
N ASP A 102 4.56 -21.37 -2.40
CA ASP A 102 4.31 -21.08 -3.81
C ASP A 102 4.16 -19.58 -4.09
N LEU A 103 4.37 -18.72 -3.09
CA LEU A 103 4.24 -17.27 -3.16
C LEU A 103 5.62 -16.61 -3.23
N ARG A 104 5.77 -15.69 -4.17
CA ARG A 104 6.84 -14.69 -4.19
C ARG A 104 6.26 -13.31 -3.94
N VAL A 105 6.93 -12.53 -3.10
CA VAL A 105 6.54 -11.15 -2.82
C VAL A 105 7.61 -10.18 -3.29
N GLY A 106 7.19 -9.16 -4.03
CA GLY A 106 7.99 -7.98 -4.34
C GLY A 106 7.50 -6.78 -3.53
N LEU A 107 8.42 -6.03 -2.92
CA LEU A 107 8.10 -4.79 -2.23
C LEU A 107 8.69 -3.62 -3.01
N VAL A 108 7.85 -2.64 -3.34
CA VAL A 108 8.21 -1.47 -4.14
C VAL A 108 7.84 -0.19 -3.38
N GLY A 109 8.82 0.69 -3.18
CA GLY A 109 8.60 1.96 -2.49
C GLY A 109 7.77 2.93 -3.34
N ASN A 110 6.66 3.41 -2.79
CA ASN A 110 5.85 4.47 -3.38
C ASN A 110 5.54 5.56 -2.31
N PRO A 111 6.55 6.33 -1.87
CA PRO A 111 6.43 7.26 -0.76
C PRO A 111 5.67 8.54 -1.13
N ILE A 112 4.35 8.44 -1.25
CA ILE A 112 3.47 9.51 -1.70
C ILE A 112 2.93 10.39 -0.56
N LEU A 113 3.15 10.02 0.70
CA LEU A 113 2.54 10.72 1.83
C LEU A 113 3.37 11.90 2.34
N SER A 114 4.70 11.84 2.21
CA SER A 114 5.56 12.91 2.71
C SER A 114 7.02 12.82 2.20
N PRO A 115 7.79 13.92 2.26
CA PRO A 115 9.24 13.87 2.07
C PRO A 115 9.96 12.93 3.06
N ALA A 116 9.45 12.80 4.29
CA ALA A 116 9.98 11.87 5.29
C ALA A 116 9.86 10.41 4.82
N SER A 117 8.73 10.05 4.22
CA SER A 117 8.54 8.73 3.60
C SER A 117 9.57 8.47 2.50
N ALA A 118 9.85 9.48 1.67
CA ALA A 118 10.83 9.36 0.60
C ALA A 118 12.24 9.17 1.16
N GLN A 119 12.63 9.95 2.17
CA GLN A 119 13.92 9.80 2.85
C GLN A 119 14.08 8.42 3.47
N ALA A 120 13.08 7.91 4.19
CA ALA A 120 13.12 6.57 4.76
C ALA A 120 13.24 5.48 3.69
N THR A 121 12.53 5.62 2.57
CA THR A 121 12.62 4.69 1.43
C THR A 121 14.01 4.71 0.79
N LYS A 122 14.66 5.87 0.68
CA LYS A 122 16.05 5.96 0.17
C LYS A 122 17.05 5.21 1.06
N VAL A 123 16.85 5.22 2.39
CA VAL A 123 17.69 4.45 3.32
C VAL A 123 17.52 2.94 3.10
N ASP A 124 16.29 2.48 2.94
CA ASP A 124 16.01 1.08 2.65
C ASP A 124 16.60 0.61 1.31
N LEU A 125 16.46 1.42 0.25
CA LEU A 125 17.10 1.19 -1.04
C LEU A 125 18.63 1.17 -0.95
N ALA A 126 19.22 1.99 -0.07
CA ALA A 126 20.66 2.00 0.17
C ALA A 126 21.14 0.69 0.85
N VAL A 127 20.39 0.19 1.84
CA VAL A 127 20.65 -1.11 2.46
C VAL A 127 20.47 -2.24 1.44
N LEU A 128 19.43 -2.19 0.61
CA LEU A 128 19.22 -3.15 -0.48
C LEU A 128 20.41 -3.19 -1.43
N LYS A 129 20.87 -2.02 -1.90
CA LYS A 129 22.02 -1.91 -2.79
C LYS A 129 23.30 -2.45 -2.16
N ARG A 130 23.53 -2.16 -0.88
CA ARG A 130 24.79 -2.47 -0.21
C ARG A 130 24.87 -3.91 0.29
N HIS A 131 23.77 -4.41 0.86
CA HIS A 131 23.73 -5.66 1.63
C HIS A 131 22.73 -6.69 1.09
N GLY A 132 21.96 -6.33 0.06
CA GLY A 132 21.03 -7.24 -0.62
C GLY A 132 19.64 -7.33 0.03
N ALA A 133 18.78 -8.12 -0.60
CA ALA A 133 17.35 -8.18 -0.30
C ALA A 133 17.04 -8.66 1.13
N ALA A 134 17.81 -9.62 1.66
CA ALA A 134 17.58 -10.12 3.02
C ALA A 134 17.80 -9.03 4.08
N ALA A 135 18.84 -8.20 3.93
CA ALA A 135 19.13 -7.10 4.85
C ALA A 135 18.08 -5.98 4.77
N SER A 136 17.70 -5.60 3.55
CA SER A 136 16.63 -4.60 3.34
C SER A 136 15.28 -5.10 3.83
N TYR A 137 14.95 -6.39 3.63
CA TYR A 137 13.72 -6.97 4.20
C TYR A 137 13.72 -6.90 5.74
N ALA A 138 14.85 -7.19 6.39
CA ALA A 138 14.97 -7.06 7.85
C ALA A 138 14.77 -5.61 8.32
N LEU A 139 15.35 -4.64 7.62
CA LEU A 139 15.13 -3.22 7.88
C LEU A 139 13.67 -2.83 7.67
N HIS A 140 13.06 -3.21 6.55
CA HIS A 140 11.66 -2.96 6.22
C HIS A 140 10.71 -3.40 7.34
N LYS A 141 10.87 -4.66 7.81
CA LYS A 141 10.11 -5.20 8.95
C LYS A 141 10.31 -4.39 10.22
N ARG A 142 11.56 -4.02 10.52
CA ARG A 142 11.88 -3.22 11.70
C ARG A 142 11.25 -1.83 11.65
N LEU A 143 11.27 -1.17 10.49
CA LEU A 143 10.67 0.17 10.30
C LEU A 143 9.15 0.16 10.51
N PHE A 144 8.44 -0.87 10.01
CA PHE A 144 7.00 -0.99 10.23
C PHE A 144 6.62 -1.37 11.67
N ALA A 145 7.54 -1.99 12.43
CA ALA A 145 7.35 -2.23 13.87
C ALA A 145 7.53 -0.97 14.75
N LEU A 146 8.13 0.10 14.23
CA LEU A 146 8.36 1.34 14.99
C LEU A 146 7.08 2.16 15.16
N LYS A 147 6.88 2.77 16.33
CA LYS A 147 5.76 3.69 16.58
C LYS A 147 6.05 5.11 16.08
N GLY A 148 5.06 5.79 15.51
CA GLY A 148 5.18 7.18 15.09
C GLY A 148 5.80 7.35 13.70
N ARG A 149 6.12 8.60 13.34
CA ARG A 149 6.62 8.95 12.01
C ARG A 149 7.99 8.32 11.74
N ILE A 150 8.18 7.84 10.51
CA ILE A 150 9.44 7.30 9.99
C ILE A 150 9.99 8.29 8.97
N ASP A 151 11.16 8.85 9.28
CA ASP A 151 11.93 9.73 8.40
C ASP A 151 13.32 9.16 8.13
N GLY A 152 14.14 9.86 7.34
CA GLY A 152 15.50 9.43 7.01
C GLY A 152 16.38 9.17 8.24
N PRO A 153 16.53 10.12 9.18
CA PRO A 153 17.34 9.93 10.38
C PRO A 153 16.92 8.70 11.19
N ARG A 154 15.62 8.50 11.39
CA ARG A 154 15.12 7.34 12.13
C ARG A 154 15.35 6.03 11.38
N ALA A 155 15.23 6.04 10.05
CA ALA A 155 15.55 4.88 9.24
C ALA A 155 17.05 4.54 9.28
N LEU A 156 17.93 5.54 9.26
CA LEU A 156 19.38 5.38 9.40
C LEU A 156 19.78 4.84 10.78
N GLU A 157 19.17 5.36 11.85
CA GLU A 157 19.35 4.82 13.20
C GLU A 157 18.92 3.36 13.28
N THR A 158 17.77 3.03 12.70
CA THR A 158 17.26 1.66 12.64
C THR A 158 18.19 0.73 11.85
N ALA A 159 18.74 1.20 10.73
CA ALA A 159 19.74 0.44 9.97
C ALA A 159 21.02 0.20 10.80
N ALA A 160 21.44 1.19 11.59
CA ALA A 160 22.58 1.07 12.50
C ALA A 160 22.33 0.07 13.64
N GLU A 161 21.12 0.06 14.22
CA GLU A 161 20.70 -0.96 15.20
C GLU A 161 20.79 -2.39 14.65
N LEU A 162 20.60 -2.56 13.34
CA LEU A 162 20.74 -3.84 12.62
C LEU A 162 22.18 -4.15 12.20
N GLY A 163 23.15 -3.30 12.57
CA GLY A 163 24.58 -3.51 12.32
C GLY A 163 25.09 -2.94 10.99
N HIS A 164 24.31 -2.11 10.29
CA HIS A 164 24.78 -1.42 9.09
C HIS A 164 25.57 -0.15 9.44
N ASP A 165 26.63 0.16 8.69
CA ASP A 165 27.39 1.39 8.89
C ASP A 165 26.53 2.61 8.50
N ARG A 166 26.16 3.41 9.51
CA ARG A 166 25.25 4.53 9.33
C ARG A 166 25.75 5.54 8.28
N ALA A 167 27.04 5.89 8.33
CA ALA A 167 27.61 6.91 7.46
C ALA A 167 27.74 6.40 6.02
N GLU A 168 28.07 5.12 5.83
CA GLU A 168 28.07 4.48 4.52
C GLU A 168 26.66 4.45 3.93
N ILE A 169 25.66 4.02 4.70
CA ILE A 169 24.27 3.94 4.24
C ILE A 169 23.72 5.33 3.90
N GLU A 170 24.00 6.35 4.73
CA GLU A 170 23.59 7.73 4.46
C GLU A 170 24.18 8.24 3.14
N ARG A 171 25.50 8.06 2.93
CA ARG A 171 26.17 8.43 1.68
C ARG A 171 25.58 7.72 0.46
N ILE A 172 25.23 6.43 0.58
CA ILE A 172 24.60 5.67 -0.51
C ILE A 172 23.18 6.21 -0.75
N ALA A 173 22.39 6.41 0.31
CA ALA A 173 21.04 6.93 0.23
C ALA A 173 20.99 8.29 -0.46
N ASP A 174 22.00 9.14 -0.25
CA ASP A 174 22.10 10.46 -0.88
C ASP A 174 22.62 10.47 -2.31
N SER A 175 23.02 9.31 -2.86
CA SER A 175 23.48 9.21 -4.24
C SER A 175 22.37 9.44 -5.28
N ASP A 176 22.77 9.96 -6.45
CA ASP A 176 21.88 10.10 -7.61
C ASP A 176 21.31 8.77 -8.10
N GLU A 177 22.04 7.68 -7.88
CA GLU A 177 21.63 6.33 -8.21
C GLU A 177 20.38 5.93 -7.41
N ILE A 178 20.41 6.08 -6.08
CA ILE A 178 19.24 5.80 -5.22
C ILE A 178 18.08 6.75 -5.55
N GLY A 179 18.38 8.03 -5.80
CA GLY A 179 17.37 8.98 -6.27
C GLY A 179 16.71 8.52 -7.58
N THR A 180 17.48 7.97 -8.52
CA THR A 180 16.98 7.45 -9.80
C THR A 180 16.16 6.17 -9.61
N MET A 181 16.60 5.25 -8.75
CA MET A 181 15.86 4.04 -8.42
C MET A 181 14.48 4.40 -7.84
N LEU A 182 14.43 5.28 -6.84
CA LEU A 182 13.16 5.71 -6.24
C LEU A 182 12.21 6.36 -7.27
N ARG A 183 12.73 7.25 -8.12
CA ARG A 183 11.92 7.87 -9.19
C ARG A 183 11.35 6.84 -10.16
N ARG A 184 12.10 5.80 -10.51
CA ARG A 184 11.62 4.71 -11.37
C ARG A 184 10.47 3.95 -10.72
N GLN A 185 10.60 3.60 -9.43
CA GLN A 185 9.53 2.93 -8.68
C GLN A 185 8.24 3.78 -8.65
N MET A 186 8.36 5.06 -8.33
CA MET A 186 7.22 5.98 -8.31
C MET A 186 6.61 6.19 -9.71
N SER A 187 7.43 6.23 -10.76
CA SER A 187 6.95 6.37 -12.15
C SER A 187 6.18 5.14 -12.61
N LEU A 188 6.64 3.94 -12.24
CA LEU A 188 5.92 2.70 -12.53
C LEU A 188 4.59 2.65 -11.77
N ALA A 189 4.59 2.99 -10.48
CA ALA A 189 3.38 3.09 -9.68
C ALA A 189 2.36 4.04 -10.33
N ALA A 190 2.80 5.23 -10.76
CA ALA A 190 1.96 6.19 -11.47
C ALA A 190 1.42 5.64 -12.80
N SER A 191 2.24 4.93 -13.57
CA SER A 191 1.86 4.31 -14.85
C SER A 191 0.84 3.18 -14.68
N LEU A 192 0.89 2.48 -13.53
CA LEU A 192 -0.10 1.49 -13.12
C LEU A 192 -1.38 2.11 -12.51
N GLY A 193 -1.45 3.45 -12.39
CA GLY A 193 -2.58 4.13 -11.76
C GLY A 193 -2.62 3.99 -10.23
N ILE A 194 -1.50 3.65 -9.60
CA ILE A 194 -1.40 3.47 -8.15
C ILE A 194 -1.28 4.83 -7.46
N SER A 195 -2.42 5.36 -7.03
CA SER A 195 -2.54 6.64 -6.32
C SER A 195 -2.67 6.50 -4.81
N ALA A 196 -2.58 5.29 -4.26
CA ALA A 196 -2.74 5.01 -2.84
C ALA A 196 -1.80 3.88 -2.39
N THR A 197 -1.47 3.83 -1.11
CA THR A 197 -0.69 2.76 -0.49
C THR A 197 -1.46 2.17 0.71
N PRO A 198 -1.38 0.86 0.97
CA PRO A 198 -0.75 -0.13 0.10
C PRO A 198 -1.61 -0.34 -1.16
N SER A 199 -0.98 -0.72 -2.26
CA SER A 199 -1.64 -1.23 -3.47
C SER A 199 -0.86 -2.40 -4.01
N TYR A 200 -1.50 -3.25 -4.80
CA TYR A 200 -0.94 -4.54 -5.21
C TYR A 200 -1.00 -4.77 -6.71
N VAL A 201 -0.03 -5.50 -7.23
CA VAL A 201 -0.12 -6.18 -8.53
C VAL A 201 -0.12 -7.68 -8.28
N VAL A 202 -1.17 -8.38 -8.71
CA VAL A 202 -1.33 -9.84 -8.54
C VAL A 202 -2.36 -10.34 -9.55
N GLY A 203 -2.14 -11.52 -10.14
CA GLY A 203 -3.09 -12.15 -11.07
C GLY A 203 -3.49 -11.25 -12.24
N GLY A 204 -2.54 -10.48 -12.78
CA GLY A 204 -2.76 -9.52 -13.87
C GLY A 204 -3.57 -8.28 -13.50
N ALA A 205 -3.91 -8.07 -12.23
CA ALA A 205 -4.71 -6.94 -11.76
C ALA A 205 -3.89 -5.97 -10.90
N VAL A 206 -4.22 -4.69 -11.00
CA VAL A 206 -3.83 -3.66 -10.01
C VAL A 206 -4.96 -3.56 -8.99
N VAL A 207 -4.67 -3.76 -7.72
CA VAL A 207 -5.60 -3.67 -6.59
C VAL A 207 -5.24 -2.42 -5.77
N LEU A 208 -6.19 -1.49 -5.62
CA LEU A 208 -5.94 -0.24 -4.90
C LEU A 208 -6.45 -0.33 -3.46
N GLY A 209 -5.56 -0.03 -2.51
CA GLY A 209 -5.86 -0.05 -1.08
C GLY A 209 -5.73 -1.44 -0.45
N TYR A 210 -5.79 -1.47 0.88
CA TYR A 210 -5.72 -2.71 1.65
C TYR A 210 -7.10 -3.38 1.73
N PRO A 211 -7.30 -4.60 1.16
CA PRO A 211 -8.59 -5.27 1.19
C PRO A 211 -8.86 -6.00 2.53
N GLY A 212 -7.88 -6.07 3.42
CA GLY A 212 -7.91 -6.90 4.63
C GLY A 212 -7.19 -8.24 4.43
N PRO A 213 -6.77 -8.90 5.53
CA PRO A 213 -5.93 -10.09 5.45
C PRO A 213 -6.62 -11.28 4.79
N LYS A 214 -7.93 -11.50 5.02
CA LYS A 214 -8.63 -12.66 4.45
C LYS A 214 -8.83 -12.49 2.95
N SER A 215 -9.22 -11.29 2.53
CA SER A 215 -9.46 -10.95 1.13
C SER A 215 -8.16 -10.94 0.33
N LEU A 216 -7.06 -10.40 0.89
CA LEU A 216 -5.74 -10.49 0.27
C LEU A 216 -5.31 -11.96 0.11
N ALA A 217 -5.49 -12.79 1.15
CA ALA A 217 -5.17 -14.21 1.08
C ALA A 217 -5.97 -14.95 0.01
N ARG A 218 -7.27 -14.63 -0.11
CA ARG A 218 -8.14 -15.21 -1.13
C ARG A 218 -7.69 -14.79 -2.54
N MET A 219 -7.42 -13.51 -2.77
CA MET A 219 -6.93 -13.04 -4.08
C MET A 219 -5.64 -13.75 -4.51
N VAL A 220 -4.70 -13.95 -3.58
CA VAL A 220 -3.45 -14.69 -3.84
C VAL A 220 -3.73 -16.16 -4.13
N ALA A 221 -4.65 -16.79 -3.41
CA ALA A 221 -5.03 -18.19 -3.63
C ALA A 221 -5.71 -18.40 -4.99
N ASP A 222 -6.63 -17.50 -5.35
CA ASP A 222 -7.32 -17.51 -6.64
C ASP A 222 -6.30 -17.29 -7.77
N ALA A 223 -5.37 -16.34 -7.60
CA ALA A 223 -4.32 -16.08 -8.59
C ALA A 223 -3.40 -17.29 -8.80
N ALA A 224 -3.07 -18.03 -7.74
CA ALA A 224 -2.30 -19.28 -7.84
C ALA A 224 -3.08 -20.41 -8.54
N THR A 225 -4.41 -20.38 -8.46
CA THR A 225 -5.28 -21.45 -8.97
C THR A 225 -5.69 -21.23 -10.43
N CYS A 226 -6.09 -20.02 -10.78
CA CYS A 226 -6.69 -19.68 -12.07
C CYS A 226 -6.01 -18.50 -12.78
N GLY A 227 -4.94 -17.94 -12.22
CA GLY A 227 -4.17 -16.85 -12.82
C GLY A 227 -4.79 -15.45 -12.64
N THR A 228 -5.93 -15.33 -11.95
CA THR A 228 -6.65 -14.08 -11.71
C THR A 228 -7.00 -13.90 -10.23
N ILE A 229 -7.26 -12.66 -9.79
CA ILE A 229 -7.55 -12.37 -8.37
C ILE A 229 -8.93 -12.82 -7.88
N ALA A 230 -9.73 -13.41 -8.78
CA ALA A 230 -11.02 -13.99 -8.47
C ALA A 230 -11.37 -15.08 -9.49
N CYS A 231 -11.75 -16.23 -8.92
CA CYS A 231 -12.56 -17.30 -9.47
C CYS A 231 -13.25 -17.97 -8.24
#